data_AF-A0A535RYP7-F1
#
_entry.id   AF-A0A535RYP7-F1
#
_cell.length_a   1.000
_cell.length_b   1.000
_cell.length_c   1.000
_cell.angle_alpha   90.00
_cell.angle_beta   90.00
_cell.angle_gamma   90.00
#
_symmetry.space_group_name_H-M   'P 1'
#
loop_
_entity.id
_entity.type
_entity.pdbx_description
1 polymer ?
#
loop_
_entity_poly.entity_id
_entity_poly.type
_entity_poly.pdbx_seq_one_letter_code
_entity_poly.pdbx_strand_id
1 'polypeptide(L)'
;MIQEQAEAISPHIARLHERAFAHSTRIVLTDGTDRRVLAATRTLVKESAIRPLLVGQAAFILPHLEHMGVSGQVDVYDPGEDPRQHDLVHLLRSRLEKRGKAIPDQSTLETMAGEPIYSGMLLIQAGLADGLVGGATSPTATVLRASIQVVGIDPEYPVISGAFALMLTERLPAGQDALVLGDVAVVPDPSSHQLASIAINTAHVAQAVLGEEPIVAFLSFSTYGSAQNASVAK
;
A
#
# COMPACT_ATOMS: atom_id res chain seq x y z
N MET A 1 0.19 -7.83 38.61
CA MET A 1 1.10 -8.48 37.64
C MET A 1 0.29 -8.78 36.39
N ILE A 2 0.30 -7.84 35.44
CA ILE A 2 -0.26 -8.09 34.11
C ILE A 2 0.94 -8.55 33.30
N GLN A 3 0.99 -9.83 33.01
CA GLN A 3 2.03 -10.44 32.22
C GLN A 3 1.72 -10.08 30.77
N GLU A 4 2.51 -9.19 30.17
CA GLU A 4 2.53 -8.98 28.72
C GLU A 4 2.90 -10.31 28.07
N GLN A 5 1.88 -11.10 27.70
CA GLN A 5 2.06 -12.10 26.68
C GLN A 5 2.24 -11.33 25.38
N ALA A 6 3.45 -11.34 24.83
CA ALA A 6 3.64 -11.01 23.44
C ALA A 6 2.75 -11.96 22.64
N GLU A 7 1.64 -11.46 22.09
CA GLU A 7 0.75 -12.25 21.27
C GLU A 7 1.57 -12.82 20.10
N ALA A 8 1.65 -14.14 20.03
CA ALA A 8 2.32 -14.81 18.92
C ALA A 8 1.66 -14.36 17.61
N ILE A 9 2.48 -13.98 16.62
CA ILE A 9 2.02 -13.60 15.30
C ILE A 9 1.10 -14.71 14.76
N SER A 10 -0.10 -14.34 14.29
CA SER A 10 -1.06 -15.29 13.70
C SER A 10 -0.38 -16.16 12.64
N PRO A 11 -0.68 -17.48 12.58
CA PRO A 11 -0.12 -18.37 11.55
C PRO A 11 -0.31 -17.85 10.12
N HIS A 12 -1.41 -17.13 9.85
CA HIS A 12 -1.68 -16.50 8.56
C HIS A 12 -0.63 -15.44 8.22
N ILE A 13 -0.31 -14.56 9.18
CA ILE A 13 0.71 -13.51 9.01
C ILE A 13 2.11 -14.11 8.93
N ALA A 14 2.40 -15.16 9.72
CA ALA A 14 3.68 -15.86 9.66
C ALA A 14 3.95 -16.46 8.28
N ARG A 15 2.96 -17.14 7.67
CA ARG A 15 3.07 -17.66 6.30
C ARG A 15 3.21 -16.55 5.25
N LEU A 16 2.51 -15.44 5.43
CA LEU A 16 2.65 -14.28 4.56
C LEU A 16 4.07 -13.69 4.65
N HIS A 17 4.63 -13.56 5.86
CA HIS A 17 6.00 -13.11 6.08
C HIS A 17 7.01 -14.04 5.40
N GLU A 18 6.90 -15.36 5.61
CA GLU A 18 7.79 -16.34 4.99
C GLU A 18 7.79 -16.21 3.45
N ARG A 19 6.59 -16.15 2.85
CA ARG A 19 6.44 -15.95 1.40
C ARG A 19 7.04 -14.63 0.95
N ALA A 20 6.72 -13.53 1.61
CA ALA A 20 7.20 -12.20 1.21
C ALA A 20 8.73 -12.08 1.36
N PHE A 21 9.28 -12.57 2.48
CA PHE A 21 10.69 -12.42 2.82
C PHE A 21 11.60 -13.28 1.95
N ALA A 22 11.07 -14.33 1.32
CA ALA A 22 11.79 -15.14 0.35
C ALA A 22 11.98 -14.45 -1.03
N HIS A 23 11.25 -13.38 -1.33
CA HIS A 23 11.28 -12.74 -2.65
C HIS A 23 12.09 -11.44 -2.64
N SER A 24 13.01 -11.32 -3.60
CA SER A 24 13.84 -10.11 -3.77
C SER A 24 13.06 -9.01 -4.49
N THR A 25 12.13 -8.38 -3.77
CA THR A 25 11.29 -7.28 -4.25
C THR A 25 11.83 -5.95 -3.75
N ARG A 26 11.87 -4.93 -4.61
CA ARG A 26 12.28 -3.57 -4.22
C ARG A 26 11.07 -2.74 -3.82
N ILE A 27 11.02 -2.33 -2.56
CA ILE A 27 9.89 -1.59 -1.98
C ILE A 27 10.34 -0.18 -1.62
N VAL A 28 9.63 0.81 -2.17
CA VAL A 28 9.83 2.22 -1.84
C VAL A 28 9.22 2.53 -0.48
N LEU A 29 9.99 3.20 0.38
CA LEU A 29 9.59 3.67 1.69
C LEU A 29 9.70 5.20 1.70
N THR A 30 8.56 5.89 1.68
CA THR A 30 8.54 7.34 1.37
C THR A 30 8.77 8.24 2.57
N ASP A 31 8.62 7.72 3.78
CA ASP A 31 8.81 8.47 5.02
C ASP A 31 10.22 8.21 5.59
N GLY A 32 11.26 8.50 4.79
CA GLY A 32 12.64 8.03 5.01
C GLY A 32 13.33 8.46 6.31
N THR A 33 12.79 9.46 7.01
CA THR A 33 13.28 9.94 8.32
C THR A 33 12.36 9.56 9.48
N ASP A 34 11.22 8.90 9.23
CA ASP A 34 10.32 8.45 10.29
C ASP A 34 10.94 7.26 11.03
N ARG A 35 10.97 7.35 12.37
CA ARG A 35 11.61 6.34 13.23
C ARG A 35 10.99 4.95 13.08
N ARG A 36 9.69 4.84 12.80
CA ARG A 36 9.00 3.56 12.62
C ARG A 36 9.41 2.94 11.29
N VAL A 37 9.50 3.76 10.24
CA VAL A 37 9.96 3.31 8.92
C VAL A 37 11.43 2.90 8.96
N LEU A 38 12.30 3.68 9.61
CA LEU A 38 13.71 3.32 9.81
C LEU A 38 13.88 1.99 10.58
N ALA A 39 13.07 1.76 11.62
CA ALA A 39 13.06 0.50 12.34
C ALA A 39 12.63 -0.67 11.43
N ALA A 40 11.57 -0.50 10.64
CA ALA A 40 11.12 -1.50 9.67
C ALA A 40 12.19 -1.76 8.59
N THR A 41 12.82 -0.72 8.05
CA THR A 41 13.95 -0.83 7.10
C THR A 41 15.05 -1.72 7.66
N ARG A 42 15.44 -1.52 8.93
CA ARG A 42 16.47 -2.33 9.58
C ARG A 42 16.07 -3.80 9.67
N THR A 43 14.81 -4.10 9.97
CA THR A 43 14.28 -5.47 9.98
C THR A 43 14.31 -6.07 8.57
N LEU A 44 13.83 -5.35 7.56
CA LEU A 44 13.81 -5.83 6.17
C LEU A 44 15.22 -6.20 5.69
N VAL A 45 16.22 -5.35 5.94
CA VAL A 45 17.62 -5.63 5.56
C VAL A 45 18.19 -6.88 6.26
N LYS A 46 17.81 -7.12 7.52
CA LYS A 46 18.39 -8.20 8.32
C LYS A 46 17.70 -9.54 8.13
N GLU A 47 16.40 -9.52 7.87
CA GLU A 47 15.54 -10.70 8.02
C GLU A 47 14.88 -11.12 6.71
N SER A 48 15.02 -10.34 5.63
CA SER A 48 14.32 -10.59 4.36
C SER A 48 15.19 -10.37 3.12
N ALA A 49 14.74 -10.89 1.97
CA ALA A 49 15.31 -10.57 0.66
C ALA A 49 14.76 -9.24 0.08
N ILE A 50 13.82 -8.59 0.76
CA ILE A 50 13.22 -7.33 0.31
C ILE A 50 14.29 -6.24 0.33
N ARG A 51 14.36 -5.46 -0.76
CA ARG A 51 15.31 -4.36 -0.93
C ARG A 51 14.61 -3.04 -0.68
N PRO A 52 14.72 -2.45 0.52
CA PRO A 52 14.11 -1.15 0.79
C PRO A 52 14.83 -0.06 -0.02
N LEU A 53 14.04 0.87 -0.57
CA LEU A 53 14.49 2.11 -1.19
C LEU A 53 13.84 3.27 -0.42
N LEU A 54 14.63 4.03 0.33
CA LEU A 54 14.12 5.18 1.08
C LEU A 54 14.08 6.43 0.18
N VAL A 55 12.99 7.19 0.25
CA VAL A 55 12.87 8.48 -0.44
C VAL A 55 13.02 9.61 0.56
N GLY A 56 13.82 10.62 0.20
CA GLY A 56 14.00 11.86 0.95
C GLY A 56 15.43 12.38 0.84
N GLN A 57 15.70 13.48 1.54
CA GLN A 57 17.01 14.12 1.48
C GLN A 57 18.11 13.21 2.06
N ALA A 58 19.13 12.90 1.26
CA ALA A 58 20.17 11.94 1.59
C ALA A 58 20.93 12.36 2.86
N ALA A 59 21.20 13.67 3.02
CA ALA A 59 21.87 14.23 4.19
C ALA A 59 21.17 13.92 5.52
N PHE A 60 19.85 13.70 5.52
CA PHE A 60 19.10 13.34 6.74
C PHE A 60 18.93 11.83 6.90
N ILE A 61 18.91 11.06 5.81
CA ILE A 61 18.68 9.61 5.86
C ILE A 61 19.97 8.84 6.15
N LEU A 62 21.07 9.18 5.48
CA LEU A 62 22.33 8.44 5.54
C LEU A 62 22.89 8.30 6.97
N PRO A 63 22.88 9.33 7.84
CA PRO A 63 23.36 9.18 9.23
C PRO A 63 22.56 8.14 10.03
N HIS A 64 21.26 8.00 9.77
CA HIS A 64 20.44 6.97 10.42
C HIS A 64 20.84 5.56 9.95
N LEU A 65 21.09 5.38 8.65
CA LEU A 65 21.52 4.09 8.10
C LEU A 65 22.89 3.67 8.64
N GLU A 66 23.82 4.62 8.76
CA GLU A 66 25.12 4.42 9.40
C GLU A 66 24.96 3.98 10.85
N HIS A 67 24.19 4.71 11.65
CA HIS A 67 23.95 4.40 13.06
C HIS A 67 23.29 3.01 13.25
N MET A 68 22.40 2.60 12.34
CA MET A 68 21.75 1.29 12.37
C MET A 68 22.64 0.13 11.92
N GLY A 69 23.80 0.43 11.32
CA GLY A 69 24.75 -0.54 10.76
C GLY A 69 24.28 -1.15 9.43
N VAL A 70 23.45 -0.44 8.66
CA VAL A 70 22.87 -0.91 7.39
C VAL A 70 23.21 0.01 6.21
N SER A 71 24.17 0.92 6.38
CA SER A 71 24.68 1.75 5.28
C SER A 71 25.22 0.88 4.13
N GLY A 72 24.96 1.30 2.89
CA GLY A 72 25.30 0.54 1.67
C GLY A 72 24.40 -0.67 1.37
N GLN A 73 23.47 -1.03 2.25
CA GLN A 73 22.49 -2.11 2.02
C GLN A 73 21.09 -1.59 1.67
N VAL A 74 20.87 -0.28 1.79
CA VAL A 74 19.59 0.40 1.54
C VAL A 74 19.80 1.43 0.46
N ASP A 75 18.99 1.36 -0.60
CA ASP A 75 18.99 2.38 -1.66
C ASP A 75 18.34 3.67 -1.10
N VAL A 76 18.91 4.84 -1.41
CA VAL A 76 18.33 6.15 -1.07
C VAL A 76 18.09 6.93 -2.35
N TYR A 77 16.88 7.43 -2.53
CA TYR A 77 16.51 8.34 -3.60
C TYR A 77 16.27 9.74 -3.03
N ASP A 78 17.16 10.66 -3.37
CA ASP A 78 17.01 12.07 -3.05
C ASP A 78 16.51 12.83 -4.29
N PRO A 79 15.25 13.28 -4.32
CA PRO A 79 14.72 13.99 -5.48
C PRO A 79 15.47 15.29 -5.81
N GLY A 80 16.19 15.88 -4.85
CA GLY A 80 16.95 17.11 -5.04
C GLY A 80 18.34 16.90 -5.65
N GLU A 81 18.91 15.70 -5.53
CA GLU A 81 20.27 15.39 -5.97
C GLU A 81 20.33 14.28 -7.04
N ASP A 82 19.26 13.52 -7.24
CA ASP A 82 19.25 12.37 -8.14
C ASP A 82 19.14 12.80 -9.62
N PRO A 83 20.08 12.38 -10.49
CA PRO A 83 20.07 12.76 -11.90
C PRO A 83 18.84 12.25 -12.66
N ARG A 84 18.15 11.22 -12.16
CA ARG A 84 16.93 10.66 -12.78
C ARG A 84 15.72 11.57 -12.59
N GLN A 85 15.79 12.56 -11.70
CA GLN A 85 14.65 13.44 -11.39
C GLN A 85 14.08 14.11 -12.64
N HIS A 86 14.94 14.52 -13.59
CA HIS A 86 14.50 15.12 -14.85
C HIS A 86 13.60 14.19 -15.65
N ASP A 87 13.98 12.91 -15.79
CA ASP A 87 13.21 11.91 -16.51
C ASP A 87 11.91 11.57 -15.78
N LEU A 88 11.92 11.55 -14.44
CA LEU A 88 10.72 11.33 -13.64
C LEU A 88 9.70 12.47 -13.79
N VAL A 89 10.15 13.72 -13.94
CA VAL A 89 9.26 14.87 -14.23
C VAL A 89 8.59 14.72 -15.60
N HIS A 90 9.34 14.31 -16.63
CA HIS A 90 8.76 14.03 -17.95
C HIS A 90 7.78 12.85 -17.91
N LEU A 91 8.12 11.81 -17.15
CA LEU A 91 7.22 10.69 -16.92
C LEU A 91 5.92 11.16 -16.25
N LEU A 92 5.99 11.97 -15.18
CA LEU A 92 4.81 12.53 -14.51
C LEU A 92 3.90 13.26 -15.51
N ARG A 93 4.47 14.14 -16.34
CA ARG A 93 3.73 14.84 -17.39
C ARG A 93 3.00 13.86 -18.31
N SER A 94 3.73 12.90 -18.88
CA SER A 94 3.16 11.91 -19.80
C SER A 94 2.01 11.11 -19.16
N ARG A 95 2.14 10.76 -17.87
CA ARG A 95 1.10 10.06 -17.11
C ARG A 95 -0.16 10.92 -16.93
N LEU A 96 0.00 12.20 -16.60
CA LEU A 96 -1.12 13.14 -16.46
C LEU A 96 -1.83 13.36 -17.81
N GLU A 97 -1.08 13.49 -18.90
CA GLU A 97 -1.61 13.64 -20.28
C GLU A 97 -2.44 12.43 -20.69
N LYS A 98 -1.89 11.22 -20.52
CA LYS A 98 -2.58 9.96 -20.83
C LYS A 98 -3.89 9.81 -20.06
N ARG A 99 -4.01 10.45 -18.89
CA ARG A 99 -5.21 10.44 -18.04
C ARG A 99 -6.15 11.62 -18.30
N GLY A 100 -5.89 12.45 -19.30
CA GLY A 100 -6.69 13.62 -19.63
C GLY A 100 -6.73 14.65 -18.49
N LYS A 101 -5.70 14.69 -17.64
CA LYS A 101 -5.58 15.69 -16.58
C LYS A 101 -5.00 16.99 -17.15
N ALA A 102 -5.39 18.12 -16.57
CA ALA A 102 -4.74 19.39 -16.85
C ALA A 102 -3.26 19.28 -16.49
N ILE A 103 -2.39 19.73 -17.39
CA ILE A 103 -0.94 19.66 -17.20
C ILE A 103 -0.50 20.94 -16.50
N PRO A 104 0.07 20.86 -15.29
CA PRO A 104 0.62 22.01 -14.62
C PRO A 104 1.82 22.58 -15.38
N ASP A 105 2.24 23.80 -15.01
CA ASP A 105 3.50 24.34 -15.49
C ASP A 105 4.70 23.49 -15.02
N GLN A 106 5.86 23.73 -15.63
CA GLN A 106 7.08 22.97 -15.36
C GLN A 106 7.50 23.00 -13.89
N SER A 107 7.42 24.16 -13.23
CA SER A 107 7.86 24.29 -11.83
C SER A 107 6.94 23.54 -10.86
N THR A 108 5.65 23.51 -11.15
CA THR A 108 4.68 22.71 -10.40
C THR A 108 4.94 21.22 -10.60
N LEU A 109 5.24 20.76 -11.82
CA LEU A 109 5.59 19.36 -12.08
C LEU A 109 6.87 18.93 -11.36
N GLU A 110 7.90 19.78 -11.33
CA GLU A 110 9.14 19.54 -10.60
C GLU A 110 8.90 19.42 -9.10
N THR A 111 8.10 20.33 -8.54
CA THR A 111 7.70 20.30 -7.13
C THR A 111 6.95 19.00 -6.81
N MET A 112 5.92 18.66 -7.62
CA MET A 112 5.15 17.44 -7.44
C MET A 112 6.02 16.19 -7.54
N ALA A 113 6.86 16.07 -8.57
CA ALA A 113 7.75 14.91 -8.73
C ALA A 113 8.80 14.79 -7.61
N GLY A 114 9.10 15.89 -6.90
CA GLY A 114 9.97 15.90 -5.73
C GLY A 114 9.29 15.55 -4.41
N GLU A 115 7.95 15.50 -4.36
CA GLU A 115 7.23 15.07 -3.17
C GLU A 115 7.43 13.56 -2.96
N PRO A 116 7.75 13.08 -1.73
CA PRO A 116 8.17 11.70 -1.51
C PRO A 116 7.21 10.62 -2.06
N ILE A 117 5.90 10.84 -1.91
CA ILE A 117 4.88 9.94 -2.42
C ILE A 117 4.88 9.90 -3.96
N TYR A 118 4.93 11.06 -4.63
CA TYR A 118 4.98 11.12 -6.09
C TYR A 118 6.29 10.55 -6.63
N SER A 119 7.44 10.90 -6.05
CA SER A 119 8.73 10.32 -6.42
C SER A 119 8.67 8.80 -6.33
N GLY A 120 8.14 8.26 -5.22
CA GLY A 120 8.00 6.81 -5.05
C GLY A 120 7.11 6.14 -6.09
N MET A 121 5.96 6.75 -6.42
CA MET A 121 5.09 6.23 -7.49
C MET A 121 5.75 6.33 -8.87
N LEU A 122 6.54 7.37 -9.12
CA LEU A 122 7.28 7.56 -10.36
C LEU A 122 8.42 6.54 -10.50
N LEU A 123 9.12 6.22 -9.41
CA LEU A 123 10.10 5.14 -9.38
C LEU A 123 9.47 3.80 -9.74
N ILE A 124 8.26 3.50 -9.25
CA ILE A 124 7.52 2.29 -9.67
C ILE A 124 7.21 2.34 -11.16
N GLN A 125 6.64 3.45 -11.66
CA GLN A 125 6.29 3.57 -13.08
C GLN A 125 7.51 3.54 -14.02
N ALA A 126 8.68 3.96 -13.53
CA ALA A 126 9.95 3.87 -14.25
C ALA A 126 10.57 2.46 -14.20
N GLY A 127 9.94 1.49 -13.54
CA GLY A 127 10.47 0.13 -13.37
C GLY A 127 11.66 0.06 -12.40
N LEU A 128 11.83 1.08 -11.55
CA LEU A 128 12.92 1.17 -10.59
C LEU A 128 12.57 0.57 -9.23
N ALA A 129 11.29 0.28 -8.98
CA ALA A 129 10.77 -0.40 -7.79
C ALA A 129 9.47 -1.16 -8.10
N ASP A 130 9.11 -2.12 -7.25
CA ASP A 130 7.98 -3.03 -7.46
C ASP A 130 6.73 -2.65 -6.64
N GLY A 131 6.91 -1.87 -5.59
CA GLY A 131 5.84 -1.45 -4.70
C GLY A 131 6.25 -0.29 -3.79
N LEU A 132 5.29 0.25 -3.05
CA LEU A 132 5.48 1.41 -2.18
C LEU A 132 4.70 1.24 -0.89
N VAL A 133 5.33 1.59 0.22
CA VAL A 133 4.69 1.79 1.52
C VAL A 133 4.99 3.22 1.97
N GLY A 134 3.94 3.98 2.25
CA GLY A 134 4.02 5.38 2.63
C GLY A 134 2.78 5.82 3.40
N GLY A 135 2.81 7.03 3.94
CA GLY A 135 1.70 7.59 4.72
C GLY A 135 1.96 7.62 6.22
N ALA A 136 3.17 7.30 6.67
CA ALA A 136 3.53 7.47 8.08
C ALA A 136 3.47 8.95 8.50
N THR A 137 3.78 9.85 7.56
CA THR A 137 3.75 11.32 7.72
C THR A 137 2.90 12.02 6.65
N SER A 138 2.26 11.27 5.75
CA SER A 138 1.45 11.80 4.64
C SER A 138 -0.03 11.44 4.79
N PRO A 139 -0.98 12.36 4.49
CA PRO A 139 -2.40 12.04 4.50
C PRO A 139 -2.76 10.95 3.48
N THR A 140 -3.71 10.07 3.82
CA THR A 140 -4.23 9.03 2.91
C THR A 140 -4.68 9.59 1.56
N ALA A 141 -5.31 10.77 1.56
CA ALA A 141 -5.74 11.45 0.33
C ALA A 141 -4.58 11.78 -0.62
N THR A 142 -3.40 12.10 -0.09
CA THR A 142 -2.19 12.36 -0.88
C THR A 142 -1.70 11.07 -1.54
N VAL A 143 -1.63 9.98 -0.77
CA VAL A 143 -1.21 8.65 -1.27
C VAL A 143 -2.14 8.18 -2.39
N LEU A 144 -3.46 8.23 -2.16
CA LEU A 144 -4.45 7.83 -3.16
C LEU A 144 -4.38 8.71 -4.40
N ARG A 145 -4.30 10.04 -4.27
CA ARG A 145 -4.20 10.95 -5.41
C ARG A 145 -2.99 10.65 -6.29
N ALA A 146 -1.81 10.52 -5.68
CA ALA A 146 -0.58 10.22 -6.42
C ALA A 146 -0.65 8.84 -7.09
N SER A 147 -1.16 7.83 -6.39
CA SER A 147 -1.33 6.48 -6.96
C SER A 147 -2.22 6.51 -8.22
N ILE A 148 -3.35 7.23 -8.18
CA ILE A 148 -4.29 7.34 -9.31
C ILE A 148 -3.68 8.12 -10.47
N GLN A 149 -2.96 9.21 -10.18
CA GLN A 149 -2.36 10.05 -11.22
C GLN A 149 -1.18 9.38 -11.91
N VAL A 150 -0.32 8.69 -11.15
CA VAL A 150 0.95 8.14 -11.64
C VAL A 150 0.77 6.68 -12.06
N VAL A 151 0.45 5.79 -11.11
CA VAL A 151 0.32 4.35 -11.37
C VAL A 151 -0.95 4.03 -12.13
N GLY A 152 -2.08 4.47 -11.59
CA GLY A 152 -3.40 4.25 -12.17
C GLY A 152 -4.27 3.25 -11.45
N ILE A 153 -5.42 3.02 -12.08
CA ILE A 153 -6.40 2.03 -11.70
C ILE A 153 -6.42 1.00 -12.81
N ASP A 154 -6.49 -0.27 -12.44
CA ASP A 154 -6.69 -1.37 -13.36
C ASP A 154 -8.06 -1.22 -14.08
N PRO A 155 -8.11 -1.24 -15.41
CA PRO A 155 -9.38 -1.18 -16.13
C PRO A 155 -10.36 -2.31 -15.78
N GLU A 156 -9.87 -3.48 -15.35
CA GLU A 156 -10.70 -4.62 -14.94
C GLU A 156 -11.28 -4.42 -13.54
N TYR A 157 -10.60 -3.64 -12.68
CA TYR A 157 -11.00 -3.34 -11.30
C TYR A 157 -11.08 -1.82 -11.10
N PRO A 158 -12.15 -1.15 -11.57
CA PRO A 158 -12.21 0.31 -11.70
C PRO A 158 -12.34 1.06 -10.36
N VAL A 159 -12.18 0.38 -9.22
CA VAL A 159 -12.32 0.93 -7.87
C VAL A 159 -11.10 0.54 -7.03
N ILE A 160 -10.47 1.54 -6.42
CA ILE A 160 -9.56 1.33 -5.29
C ILE A 160 -10.40 1.20 -4.03
N SER A 161 -10.18 0.13 -3.26
CA SER A 161 -10.91 -0.17 -2.02
C SER A 161 -9.94 -0.57 -0.91
N GLY A 162 -10.28 -0.23 0.34
CA GLY A 162 -9.54 -0.68 1.51
C GLY A 162 -10.00 -2.06 1.97
N ALA A 163 -9.09 -2.85 2.53
CA ALA A 163 -9.42 -4.11 3.19
C ALA A 163 -8.74 -4.20 4.56
N PHE A 164 -9.47 -4.70 5.57
CA PHE A 164 -8.90 -5.11 6.85
C PHE A 164 -8.91 -6.63 6.93
N ALA A 165 -7.73 -7.24 7.10
CA ALA A 165 -7.62 -8.64 7.50
C ALA A 165 -7.62 -8.73 9.04
N LEU A 166 -8.70 -9.26 9.59
CA LEU A 166 -8.92 -9.41 11.02
C LEU A 166 -8.49 -10.82 11.43
N MET A 167 -7.45 -10.90 12.26
CA MET A 167 -7.06 -12.14 12.93
C MET A 167 -7.84 -12.22 14.23
N LEU A 168 -8.62 -13.28 14.42
CA LEU A 168 -9.50 -13.41 15.57
C LEU A 168 -8.78 -14.13 16.71
N THR A 169 -8.93 -13.61 17.92
CA THR A 169 -8.43 -14.25 19.14
C THR A 169 -9.25 -15.49 19.52
N GLU A 170 -10.52 -15.51 19.12
CA GLU A 170 -11.43 -16.63 19.27
C GLU A 170 -12.00 -17.03 17.91
N ARG A 171 -12.10 -18.35 17.67
CA ARG A 171 -12.71 -18.87 16.45
C ARG A 171 -14.19 -18.53 16.41
N LEU A 172 -14.70 -18.22 15.23
CA LEU A 172 -16.13 -18.12 14.98
C LEU A 172 -16.80 -19.49 15.21
N PRO A 173 -18.12 -19.53 15.45
CA PRO A 173 -18.86 -20.78 15.57
C PRO A 173 -18.69 -21.74 14.37
N ALA A 174 -18.44 -21.18 13.18
CA ALA A 174 -18.18 -21.93 11.96
C ALA A 174 -16.69 -22.31 11.76
N GLY A 175 -15.83 -22.04 12.76
CA GLY A 175 -14.45 -22.52 12.83
C GLY A 175 -13.37 -21.56 12.31
N GLN A 176 -13.75 -20.48 11.63
CA GLN A 176 -12.81 -19.49 11.08
C GLN A 176 -12.11 -18.73 12.21
N ASP A 177 -10.80 -18.52 12.06
CA ASP A 177 -9.95 -17.72 12.95
C ASP A 177 -9.49 -16.40 12.30
N ALA A 178 -9.98 -16.09 11.10
CA ALA A 178 -9.73 -14.82 10.43
C ALA A 178 -10.90 -14.41 9.52
N LEU A 179 -11.03 -13.12 9.29
CA LEU A 179 -11.98 -12.51 8.35
C LEU A 179 -11.27 -11.42 7.54
N VAL A 180 -11.77 -11.13 6.33
CA VAL A 180 -11.34 -9.95 5.58
C VAL A 180 -12.57 -9.11 5.24
N LEU A 181 -12.53 -7.83 5.62
CA LEU A 181 -13.61 -6.87 5.39
C LEU A 181 -13.21 -5.84 4.35
N GLY A 182 -14.11 -5.54 3.42
CA GLY A 182 -13.96 -4.44 2.46
C GLY A 182 -15.32 -3.97 1.91
N ASP A 183 -15.49 -2.72 1.50
CA ASP A 183 -14.58 -1.58 1.67
C ASP A 183 -14.84 -0.93 3.03
N VAL A 184 -13.76 -0.49 3.65
CA VAL A 184 -13.67 -0.02 5.05
C VAL A 184 -12.91 1.31 5.16
N ALA A 185 -12.51 1.91 4.02
CA ALA A 185 -11.69 3.11 4.03
C ALA A 185 -11.92 4.10 2.88
N VAL A 186 -12.31 3.66 1.67
CA VAL A 186 -12.16 4.49 0.46
C VAL A 186 -13.49 4.99 -0.09
N VAL A 187 -14.46 4.11 -0.34
CA VAL A 187 -15.72 4.42 -1.03
C VAL A 187 -16.87 4.53 -0.02
N PRO A 188 -17.38 5.75 0.28
CA PRO A 188 -18.38 5.93 1.35
C PRO A 188 -19.75 5.29 1.07
N ASP A 189 -20.24 5.35 -0.16
CA ASP A 189 -21.51 4.74 -0.57
C ASP A 189 -21.35 4.09 -1.96
N PRO A 190 -20.87 2.84 -2.04
CA PRO A 190 -20.62 2.19 -3.32
C PRO A 190 -21.94 1.91 -4.07
N SER A 191 -21.88 2.00 -5.40
CA SER A 191 -22.92 1.43 -6.28
C SER A 191 -22.82 -0.10 -6.32
N SER A 192 -23.84 -0.78 -6.88
CA SER A 192 -23.82 -2.24 -7.06
C SER A 192 -22.60 -2.73 -7.85
N HIS A 193 -22.23 -2.00 -8.92
CA HIS A 193 -21.03 -2.30 -9.71
C HIS A 193 -19.73 -2.11 -8.90
N GLN A 194 -19.66 -1.06 -8.08
CA GLN A 194 -18.51 -0.83 -7.22
C GLN A 194 -18.43 -1.89 -6.12
N LEU A 195 -19.56 -2.29 -5.51
CA LEU A 195 -19.64 -3.37 -4.53
C LEU A 195 -19.13 -4.70 -5.11
N ALA A 196 -19.51 -5.02 -6.35
CA ALA A 196 -18.99 -6.21 -7.03
C ALA A 196 -17.45 -6.16 -7.20
N SER A 197 -16.91 -5.01 -7.64
CA SER A 197 -15.46 -4.82 -7.76
C SER A 197 -14.75 -4.89 -6.40
N ILE A 198 -15.34 -4.30 -5.36
CA ILE A 198 -14.84 -4.34 -3.98
C ILE A 198 -14.79 -5.79 -3.48
N ALA A 199 -15.83 -6.58 -3.73
CA ALA A 199 -15.89 -7.99 -3.35
C ALA A 199 -14.75 -8.79 -3.98
N ILE A 200 -14.48 -8.59 -5.27
CA ILE A 200 -13.37 -9.26 -5.97
C ILE A 200 -12.01 -8.82 -5.40
N ASN A 201 -11.79 -7.51 -5.23
CA ASN A 201 -10.57 -6.99 -4.63
C ASN A 201 -10.33 -7.56 -3.22
N THR A 202 -11.39 -7.63 -2.40
CA THR A 202 -11.34 -8.16 -1.04
C THR A 202 -11.05 -9.66 -1.04
N ALA A 203 -11.62 -10.41 -1.97
CA ALA A 203 -11.32 -11.83 -2.16
C ALA A 203 -9.84 -12.06 -2.53
N HIS A 204 -9.26 -11.23 -3.41
CA HIS A 204 -7.82 -11.31 -3.73
C HIS A 204 -6.94 -11.07 -2.50
N VAL A 205 -7.30 -10.10 -1.66
CA VAL A 205 -6.59 -9.85 -0.38
C VAL A 205 -6.73 -11.05 0.55
N ALA A 206 -7.94 -11.60 0.71
CA ALA A 206 -8.18 -12.79 1.52
C ALA A 206 -7.37 -13.99 1.05
N GLN A 207 -7.36 -14.27 -0.25
CA GLN A 207 -6.56 -15.35 -0.82
C GLN A 207 -5.06 -15.12 -0.59
N ALA A 208 -4.58 -13.88 -0.73
CA ALA A 208 -3.17 -13.54 -0.55
C ALA A 208 -2.71 -13.65 0.91
N VAL A 209 -3.55 -13.26 1.88
CA VAL A 209 -3.22 -13.21 3.31
C VAL A 209 -3.49 -14.54 4.00
N LEU A 210 -4.65 -15.17 3.74
CA LEU A 210 -5.09 -16.38 4.44
C LEU A 210 -4.56 -17.66 3.74
N GLY A 211 -4.42 -17.62 2.41
CA GLY A 211 -3.97 -18.76 1.61
C GLY A 211 -5.05 -19.78 1.29
N GLU A 212 -6.33 -19.46 1.53
CA GLU A 212 -7.49 -20.33 1.31
C GLU A 212 -8.43 -19.70 0.28
N GLU A 213 -9.25 -20.53 -0.38
CA GLU A 213 -10.27 -20.09 -1.34
C GLU A 213 -11.30 -19.18 -0.63
N PRO A 214 -11.45 -17.91 -1.04
CA PRO A 214 -12.33 -16.97 -0.35
C PRO A 214 -13.82 -17.31 -0.51
N ILE A 215 -14.55 -17.32 0.61
CA ILE A 215 -16.02 -17.35 0.60
C ILE A 215 -16.51 -15.93 0.90
N VAL A 216 -17.12 -15.29 -0.09
CA VAL A 216 -17.56 -13.90 0.00
C VAL A 216 -19.03 -13.82 0.42
N ALA A 217 -19.33 -12.97 1.40
CA ALA A 217 -20.68 -12.64 1.82
C ALA A 217 -20.94 -11.14 1.70
N PHE A 218 -22.02 -10.75 1.03
CA PHE A 218 -22.51 -9.38 1.04
C PHE A 218 -23.39 -9.15 2.27
N LEU A 219 -23.00 -8.19 3.10
CA LEU A 219 -23.74 -7.87 4.31
C LEU A 219 -24.88 -6.89 4.02
N SER A 220 -26.03 -7.16 4.61
CA SER A 220 -27.20 -6.32 4.59
C SER A 220 -28.05 -6.59 5.83
N PHE A 221 -28.93 -5.66 6.19
CA PHE A 221 -29.96 -5.91 7.20
C PHE A 221 -31.09 -6.82 6.65
N SER A 222 -31.08 -7.13 5.34
CA SER A 222 -31.98 -8.07 4.69
C SER A 222 -31.25 -9.37 4.36
N THR A 223 -31.90 -10.50 4.58
CA THR A 223 -31.41 -11.83 4.16
C THR A 223 -32.43 -12.42 3.21
N TYR A 224 -32.02 -12.72 1.97
CA TYR A 224 -32.87 -13.29 0.91
C TYR A 224 -34.24 -12.59 0.75
N GLY A 225 -34.27 -11.25 0.86
CA GLY A 225 -35.47 -10.45 0.64
C GLY A 225 -36.37 -10.27 1.87
N SER A 226 -35.88 -10.53 3.09
CA SER A 226 -36.62 -10.30 4.33
C SER A 226 -37.04 -8.84 4.54
N ALA A 227 -36.38 -7.89 3.88
CA ALA A 227 -36.76 -6.48 3.83
C ALA A 227 -36.58 -5.90 2.42
N GLN A 228 -37.40 -4.89 2.08
CA GLN A 228 -37.32 -4.13 0.83
C GLN A 228 -36.83 -2.70 1.11
N ASN A 229 -35.73 -2.31 0.47
CA ASN A 229 -35.17 -0.96 0.53
C ASN A 229 -34.25 -0.74 -0.68
N ALA A 230 -34.04 0.51 -1.09
CA ALA A 230 -33.08 0.85 -2.14
C ALA A 230 -31.66 0.36 -1.83
N SER A 231 -31.22 0.40 -0.57
CA SER A 231 -29.90 -0.12 -0.17
C SER A 231 -29.80 -1.65 -0.20
N VAL A 232 -30.91 -2.37 -0.10
CA VAL A 232 -30.98 -3.84 -0.24
C VAL A 232 -30.89 -4.27 -1.70
N ALA A 233 -31.31 -3.40 -2.62
CA ALA A 233 -31.30 -3.66 -4.07
C ALA A 233 -29.95 -3.37 -4.75
N LYS A 234 -28.97 -2.83 -4.00
CA LYS A 234 -27.59 -2.66 -4.46
C LYS A 234 -26.89 -4.02 -4.51
#